data_AF-T1CN69-F1
#
_entry.id   AF-T1CN69-F1
#
_cell.length_a   1.000
_cell.length_b   1.000
_cell.length_c   1.000
_cell.angle_alpha   90.00
_cell.angle_beta   90.00
_cell.angle_gamma   90.00
#
_symmetry.space_group_name_H-M   'P 1'
#
loop_
_entity.id
_entity.type
_entity.pdbx_description
1 polymer ?
#
loop_
_entity_poly.entity_id
_entity_poly.type
_entity_poly.pdbx_seq_one_letter_code
_entity_poly.pdbx_strand_id
1 'polypeptide(L)'
;MVIGAAPGTSCFGPAYEFATIIETDLRKRKIRDRVPITYVTPEPYVGHMGLGGVGDSKGLIESEFRQRHIKWICNAKVVEVTATEVVVNELDGKGRLL
;
A
#
# COMPACT_ATOMS: atom_id res chain seq x y z
N MET A 1 -2.62 -10.37 -4.45
CA MET A 1 -3.24 -9.85 -3.21
C MET A 1 -3.07 -8.34 -3.17
N VAL A 2 -4.13 -7.63 -2.82
CA VAL A 2 -4.15 -6.17 -2.70
C VAL A 2 -4.48 -5.82 -1.25
N ILE A 3 -3.69 -4.94 -0.65
CA ILE A 3 -3.85 -4.44 0.73
C ILE A 3 -3.78 -2.93 0.66
N GLY A 4 -4.46 -2.19 1.53
CA GLY A 4 -4.40 -0.74 1.42
C GLY A 4 -5.36 0.02 2.29
N ALA A 5 -5.49 1.30 1.96
CA ALA A 5 -6.45 2.23 2.54
C ALA A 5 -7.35 2.82 1.46
N ALA A 6 -8.61 3.08 1.81
CA ALA A 6 -9.56 3.76 0.92
C ALA A 6 -9.53 5.28 1.14
N PRO A 7 -10.01 6.10 0.19
CA PRO A 7 -10.10 7.55 0.38
C PRO A 7 -10.87 7.95 1.64
N GLY A 8 -10.42 9.02 2.32
CA GLY A 8 -11.03 9.49 3.57
C GLY A 8 -10.57 8.73 4.83
N THR A 9 -9.67 7.76 4.69
CA THR A 9 -9.05 7.07 5.83
C THR A 9 -8.10 8.00 6.59
N SER A 10 -8.10 7.91 7.92
CA SER A 10 -7.17 8.63 8.81
C SER A 10 -6.17 7.71 9.54
N CYS A 11 -6.35 6.39 9.46
CA CYS A 11 -5.53 5.40 10.17
C CYS A 11 -4.84 4.46 9.17
N PHE A 12 -3.59 4.76 8.82
CA PHE A 12 -2.82 4.02 7.82
C PHE A 12 -1.92 2.94 8.43
N GLY A 13 -1.50 3.12 9.69
CA GLY A 13 -0.60 2.22 10.40
C GLY A 13 -1.00 0.73 10.33
N PRO A 14 -2.25 0.36 10.64
CA PRO A 14 -2.69 -1.03 10.58
C PRO A 14 -2.61 -1.65 9.19
N ALA A 15 -2.77 -0.86 8.12
CA ALA A 15 -2.66 -1.37 6.75
C ALA A 15 -1.19 -1.70 6.41
N TYR A 16 -0.23 -0.87 6.83
CA TYR A 16 1.21 -1.16 6.73
C TYR A 16 1.60 -2.39 7.55
N GLU A 17 1.14 -2.45 8.79
CA GLU A 17 1.39 -3.58 9.69
C GLU A 17 0.86 -4.87 9.07
N PHE A 18 -0.40 -4.88 8.63
CA PHE A 18 -0.99 -6.07 8.02
C PHE A 18 -0.24 -6.52 6.76
N ALA A 19 0.15 -5.58 5.90
CA ALA A 19 0.95 -5.88 4.70
C ALA A 19 2.29 -6.55 5.03
N THR A 20 2.97 -6.13 6.10
CA THR A 20 4.26 -6.71 6.51
C THR A 20 4.10 -8.03 7.28
N ILE A 21 3.06 -8.17 8.10
CA ILE A 21 2.74 -9.41 8.81
C ILE A 21 2.41 -10.53 7.83
N ILE A 22 1.51 -10.29 6.87
CA ILE A 22 1.10 -11.34 5.92
C ILE A 22 2.25 -11.73 5.00
N GLU A 23 3.09 -10.78 4.61
CA GLU A 23 4.29 -11.04 3.82
C GLU A 23 5.25 -11.96 4.58
N THR A 24 5.46 -11.68 5.88
CA THR A 24 6.26 -12.52 6.78
C THR A 24 5.66 -13.91 6.94
N ASP A 25 4.34 -14.03 7.12
CA ASP A 25 3.65 -15.32 7.24
C ASP A 25 3.78 -16.17 5.97
N LEU A 26 3.60 -15.57 4.79
CA LEU A 26 3.79 -16.24 3.50
C LEU A 26 5.23 -16.73 3.32
N ARG A 27 6.23 -15.98 3.80
CA ARG A 27 7.64 -16.43 3.83
C ARG A 27 7.85 -17.61 4.76
N LYS A 28 7.30 -17.56 5.97
CA LYS A 28 7.36 -18.67 6.94
C LYS A 28 6.77 -19.96 6.35
N ARG A 29 5.69 -19.83 5.59
CA ARG A 29 5.04 -20.93 4.85
C ARG A 29 5.73 -21.32 3.55
N LYS A 30 6.79 -20.61 3.14
CA LYS A 30 7.56 -20.84 1.89
C LYS A 30 6.70 -20.76 0.62
N ILE A 31 5.72 -19.86 0.59
CA ILE A 31 4.82 -19.65 -0.57
C ILE A 31 4.74 -18.18 -1.03
N ARG A 32 5.63 -17.33 -0.51
CA ARG A 32 5.64 -15.88 -0.78
C ARG A 32 5.83 -15.55 -2.26
N ASP A 33 6.61 -16.35 -2.97
CA ASP A 33 6.88 -16.26 -4.41
C ASP A 33 5.62 -16.47 -5.26
N ARG A 34 4.64 -17.23 -4.76
CA ARG A 34 3.37 -17.53 -5.45
C ARG A 34 2.31 -16.45 -5.28
N VAL A 35 2.54 -15.48 -4.39
CA VAL A 35 1.53 -14.47 -4.01
C VAL A 35 2.09 -13.07 -4.25
N PRO A 36 1.78 -12.44 -5.41
CA PRO A 36 2.08 -11.03 -5.62
C PRO A 36 1.32 -10.16 -4.61
N ILE A 37 2.01 -9.21 -3.98
CA ILE A 37 1.41 -8.26 -3.03
C ILE A 37 1.55 -6.84 -3.59
N THR A 38 0.44 -6.11 -3.62
CA THR A 38 0.41 -4.69 -3.98
C THR A 38 -0.31 -3.90 -2.88
N TYR A 39 0.33 -2.85 -2.40
CA TYR A 39 -0.22 -1.92 -1.42
C TYR A 39 -0.82 -0.70 -2.13
N VAL A 40 -2.08 -0.38 -1.90
CA VAL A 40 -2.76 0.77 -2.52
C VAL A 40 -3.13 1.79 -1.45
N THR A 41 -2.80 3.06 -1.66
CA THR A 41 -3.13 4.11 -0.70
C THR A 41 -3.51 5.43 -1.38
N PRO A 42 -4.45 6.21 -0.80
CA PRO A 42 -4.72 7.58 -1.22
C PRO A 42 -3.62 8.54 -0.75
N GLU A 43 -2.67 8.09 0.07
CA GLU A 43 -1.55 8.93 0.50
C GLU A 43 -0.73 9.40 -0.71
N PRO A 44 -0.22 10.64 -0.72
CA PRO A 44 0.62 11.14 -1.82
C PRO A 44 1.94 10.37 -1.96
N TYR A 45 2.40 9.75 -0.87
CA TYR A 45 3.53 8.84 -0.82
C TYR A 45 3.38 7.90 0.39
N VAL A 46 4.04 6.74 0.38
CA VAL A 46 3.95 5.80 1.50
C VAL A 46 4.60 6.35 2.77
N GLY A 47 3.96 6.15 3.92
CA GLY A 47 4.44 6.69 5.19
C GLY A 47 4.04 8.15 5.44
N HIS A 48 3.12 8.71 4.64
CA HIS A 48 2.53 10.01 4.94
C HIS A 48 1.70 9.98 6.23
N MET A 49 1.07 8.83 6.54
CA MET A 49 0.31 8.52 7.76
C MET A 49 -0.86 9.47 8.04
N GLY A 50 -1.26 10.29 7.06
CA GLY A 50 -2.24 11.38 7.26
C GLY A 50 -1.70 12.58 8.04
N LEU A 51 -0.39 12.60 8.34
CA LEU A 51 0.25 13.59 9.21
C LEU A 51 1.32 14.43 8.47
N GLY A 52 1.49 14.24 7.16
CA GLY A 52 2.60 14.84 6.42
C GLY A 52 3.92 14.09 6.56
N GLY A 53 3.88 12.85 7.07
CA GLY A 53 5.05 12.08 7.46
C GLY A 53 5.48 12.35 8.91
N VAL A 54 5.97 11.31 9.57
CA VAL A 54 6.59 11.39 10.91
C VAL A 54 8.06 10.98 10.78
N GLY A 55 8.99 11.90 11.04
CA GLY A 55 10.42 11.67 10.82
C GLY A 55 10.72 11.21 9.39
N ASP A 56 11.55 10.16 9.24
CA ASP A 56 11.83 9.52 7.94
C ASP A 56 10.93 8.29 7.67
N SER A 57 9.66 8.39 8.05
CA SER A 57 8.66 7.34 7.76
C SER A 57 8.57 7.00 6.28
N LYS A 58 8.75 7.97 5.38
CA LYS A 58 8.78 7.73 3.93
C LYS A 58 9.93 6.78 3.55
N GLY A 59 11.18 7.14 3.87
CA GLY A 59 12.35 6.34 3.51
C GLY A 59 12.29 4.94 4.14
N LEU A 60 11.84 4.86 5.40
CA LEU A 60 11.68 3.60 6.12
C LEU A 60 10.69 2.67 5.41
N ILE A 61 9.48 3.14 5.10
CA ILE A 61 8.45 2.29 4.46
C ILE A 61 8.83 1.94 3.02
N GLU A 62 9.41 2.85 2.26
CA GLU A 62 9.92 2.54 0.91
C GLU A 62 11.00 1.44 0.95
N SER A 63 11.94 1.52 1.89
CA SER A 63 12.98 0.51 2.09
C SER A 63 12.39 -0.85 2.46
N GLU A 64 11.49 -0.87 3.45
CA GLU A 64 10.85 -2.08 3.95
C GLU A 64 10.04 -2.78 2.84
N PHE A 65 9.24 -2.02 2.07
CA PHE A 65 8.45 -2.57 0.98
C PHE A 65 9.32 -3.12 -0.15
N ARG A 66 10.43 -2.45 -0.50
CA ARG A 66 11.40 -2.97 -1.48
C ARG A 66 12.03 -4.27 -1.03
N GLN A 67 12.52 -4.33 0.20
CA GLN A 67 13.14 -5.54 0.77
C GLN A 67 12.15 -6.72 0.79
N ARG A 68 10.86 -6.44 1.02
CA ARG A 68 9.79 -7.43 1.05
C ARG A 68 9.16 -7.72 -0.31
N HIS A 69 9.61 -7.07 -1.38
CA HIS A 69 9.00 -7.14 -2.72
C HIS A 69 7.48 -6.85 -2.72
N ILE A 70 7.04 -5.92 -1.87
CA ILE A 70 5.68 -5.39 -1.89
C ILE A 70 5.69 -4.24 -2.89
N LYS A 71 4.89 -4.32 -3.95
CA LYS A 71 4.67 -3.18 -4.85
C LYS A 71 3.70 -2.21 -4.20
N TRP A 72 3.72 -0.94 -4.57
CA TRP A 72 2.74 0.01 -4.07
C TRP A 72 2.27 1.00 -5.12
N ILE A 73 1.05 1.50 -4.94
CA ILE A 73 0.42 2.55 -5.72
C ILE A 73 -0.02 3.63 -4.72
N CYS A 74 0.47 4.85 -4.92
CA CYS A 74 0.15 6.01 -4.10
C CYS A 74 -0.78 6.94 -4.88
N ASN A 75 -1.33 7.94 -4.18
CA ASN A 75 -2.22 8.93 -4.76
C ASN A 75 -3.37 8.28 -5.55
N ALA A 76 -3.84 7.13 -5.05
CA ALA A 76 -4.79 6.29 -5.76
C ALA A 76 -6.12 6.17 -5.01
N LYS A 77 -7.20 6.22 -5.77
CA LYS A 77 -8.56 6.02 -5.28
C LYS A 77 -9.06 4.64 -5.71
N VAL A 78 -9.40 3.81 -4.73
CA VAL A 78 -10.16 2.57 -5.00
C VAL A 78 -11.55 2.96 -5.47
N VAL A 79 -11.93 2.49 -6.67
CA VAL A 79 -13.22 2.80 -7.32
C VAL A 79 -14.19 1.65 -7.11
N GLU A 80 -13.71 0.42 -7.29
CA GLU A 80 -14.51 -0.78 -7.22
C GLU A 80 -13.67 -1.96 -6.71
N VAL A 81 -14.31 -2.85 -5.95
CA VAL A 81 -13.74 -4.12 -5.52
C VAL A 81 -14.72 -5.20 -5.92
N THR A 82 -14.29 -6.11 -6.80
CA THR A 82 -15.07 -7.28 -7.21
C THR A 82 -14.51 -8.54 -6.56
N ALA A 83 -15.08 -9.69 -6.88
CA ALA A 83 -14.57 -10.98 -6.41
C ALA A 83 -13.14 -11.29 -6.91
N THR A 84 -12.71 -10.68 -8.02
CA THR A 84 -11.45 -11.04 -8.70
C THR A 84 -10.49 -9.88 -8.89
N GLU A 85 -10.94 -8.64 -8.76
CA GLU A 85 -10.14 -7.45 -9.06
C GLU A 85 -10.45 -6.27 -8.14
N VAL A 86 -9.48 -5.36 -8.07
CA VAL A 86 -9.60 -4.06 -7.41
C VAL A 86 -9.30 -3.00 -8.45
N VAL A 87 -10.29 -2.19 -8.79
CA VAL A 87 -10.17 -1.10 -9.75
C VAL A 87 -9.71 0.15 -9.01
N VAL A 88 -8.59 0.72 -9.46
CA VAL A 88 -7.98 1.90 -8.85
C VAL A 88 -7.76 2.99 -9.89
N ASN A 89 -8.05 4.22 -9.48
CA ASN A 89 -7.73 5.43 -10.24
C ASN A 89 -6.49 6.07 -9.63
N GLU A 90 -5.34 5.92 -10.29
CA GLU A 90 -4.11 6.61 -9.90
C GLU A 90 -4.20 8.07 -10.35
N LEU A 91 -3.81 9.00 -9.47
CA LEU A 91 -3.86 10.43 -9.76
C LEU A 91 -2.45 10.99 -9.93
N ASP A 92 -2.31 11.95 -10.84
CA ASP A 92 -1.10 12.74 -11.00
C ASP A 92 -0.93 13.73 -9.84
N GLY A 93 0.20 14.43 -9.79
CA GLY A 93 0.48 15.44 -8.76
C GLY A 93 -0.48 16.65 -8.77
N LYS A 94 -1.35 16.79 -9.77
CA LYS A 94 -2.39 17.82 -9.88
C LYS A 94 -3.79 17.26 -9.56
N GLY A 95 -3.89 16.00 -9.14
CA GLY A 95 -5.15 15.33 -8.81
C GLY A 95 -5.96 14.90 -10.04
N ARG A 96 -5.34 14.79 -11.22
CA ARG A 96 -5.97 14.31 -12.46
C ARG A 96 -5.72 12.83 -12.62
N LEU A 97 -6.64 12.11 -13.25
CA LEU A 97 -6.47 10.69 -13.55
C LEU A 97 -5.26 10.48 -14.47
N LEU A 98 -4.38 9.55 -14.11
CA LEU A 98 -3.23 9.10 -14.92
C LEU A 98 -3.65 8.19 -16.08
#